data_AF-A0A5C7XFP4-F1
#
_entry.id   AF-A0A5C7XFP4-F1
#
_cell.length_a   1.000
_cell.length_b   1.000
_cell.length_c   1.000
_cell.angle_alpha   90.00
_cell.angle_beta   90.00
_cell.angle_gamma   90.00
#
_symmetry.space_group_name_H-M   'P 1'
#
loop_
_entity.id
_entity.type
_entity.pdbx_description
1 polymer ?
#
loop_
_entity_poly.entity_id
_entity_poly.type
_entity_poly.pdbx_seq_one_letter_code
_entity_poly.pdbx_strand_id
1 'polypeptide(L)'
;ILVAVNLLCESDERRKTYQVIVEDVQARHRGLFPHPGLFDFDAVESAVTAIYNKMQDARVSPDVSSLLQDLYDVVDVAVATDAPSVREPTARYDLSNIDFSRLRAEFEKSPFKNVVAMNLMEKIEERLAAMVARNPTRVDLYERYQEIVQEYNKDKDAAEIQKVMDDLFAFNDDCSEEEKRYLREGLDSETELAVFDLLQKDSLTKGDREAIKKVAKDLLGKLADQRFALERLRSMATVQAQMKAEIIKHLYAHLPASAYDPDAINIKAGAVFAHIYSAGLGGGTPVYH
;
A
#
# COMPACT_ATOMS: atom_id res chain seq x y z
N ILE A 1 4.79 29.43 -1.32
CA ILE A 1 5.15 28.00 -1.52
C ILE A 1 3.94 27.09 -1.31
N LEU A 2 3.29 27.10 -0.14
CA LEU A 2 2.15 26.19 0.17
C LEU A 2 0.97 26.26 -0.81
N VAL A 3 0.58 27.46 -1.23
CA VAL A 3 -0.46 27.65 -2.24
C VAL A 3 -0.07 26.95 -3.55
N ALA A 4 1.21 27.04 -3.95
CA ALA A 4 1.70 26.36 -5.14
C ALA A 4 1.68 24.84 -4.96
N VAL A 5 2.13 24.32 -3.81
CA VAL A 5 2.07 22.88 -3.50
C VAL A 5 0.64 22.37 -3.56
N ASN A 6 -0.32 23.05 -2.95
CA ASN A 6 -1.74 22.65 -2.99
C ASN A 6 -2.33 22.69 -4.41
N LEU A 7 -1.94 23.67 -5.23
CA LEU A 7 -2.35 23.73 -6.63
C LEU A 7 -1.72 22.62 -7.47
N LEU A 8 -0.48 22.23 -7.17
CA LEU A 8 0.21 21.14 -7.86
C LEU A 8 -0.36 19.77 -7.47
N CYS A 9 -0.80 19.60 -6.22
CA CYS A 9 -1.44 18.38 -5.71
C CYS A 9 -2.91 18.24 -6.14
N GLU A 10 -3.42 19.15 -6.96
CA GLU A 10 -4.80 19.08 -7.47
C GLU A 10 -5.03 17.86 -8.37
N SER A 11 -3.99 17.34 -9.04
CA SER A 11 -4.04 16.05 -9.72
C SER A 11 -2.67 15.39 -9.71
N ASP A 12 -2.68 14.06 -9.79
CA ASP A 12 -1.44 13.29 -9.89
C ASP A 12 -0.65 13.63 -11.16
N GLU A 13 -1.34 13.91 -12.27
CA GLU A 13 -0.72 14.37 -13.51
C GLU A 13 0.05 15.68 -13.31
N ARG A 14 -0.59 16.72 -12.77
CA ARG A 14 0.03 18.05 -12.60
C ARG A 14 1.25 17.97 -11.69
N ARG A 15 1.14 17.21 -10.61
CA ARG A 15 2.24 16.92 -9.69
C ARG A 15 3.40 16.24 -10.41
N LYS A 16 3.15 15.14 -11.11
CA LYS A 16 4.18 14.36 -11.80
C LYS A 16 4.84 15.19 -12.91
N THR A 17 4.07 15.97 -13.66
CA THR A 17 4.59 16.91 -14.65
C THR A 17 5.55 17.91 -13.99
N TYR A 18 5.17 18.50 -12.86
CA TYR A 18 6.04 19.43 -12.15
C TYR A 18 7.33 18.76 -11.66
N GLN A 19 7.23 17.56 -11.09
CA GLN A 19 8.40 16.77 -10.68
C GLN A 19 9.38 16.55 -11.83
N VAL A 20 8.90 16.07 -12.99
CA VAL A 20 9.74 15.83 -14.17
C VAL A 20 10.40 17.12 -14.65
N ILE A 21 9.68 18.24 -14.64
CA ILE A 21 10.23 19.55 -15.01
C ILE A 21 11.35 19.95 -14.06
N VAL A 22 11.17 19.81 -12.74
CA VAL A 22 12.21 20.18 -11.76
C VAL A 22 13.44 19.29 -11.92
N GLU A 23 13.26 17.98 -12.12
CA GLU A 23 14.36 17.04 -12.36
C GLU A 23 15.17 17.39 -13.62
N ASP A 24 14.50 17.79 -14.71
CA ASP A 24 15.16 18.28 -15.94
C ASP A 24 15.89 19.60 -15.70
N VAL A 25 15.29 20.56 -14.98
CA VAL A 25 15.94 21.83 -14.60
C VAL A 25 17.20 21.56 -13.79
N GLN A 26 17.14 20.69 -12.78
CA GLN A 26 18.30 20.33 -11.95
C GLN A 26 19.38 19.58 -12.74
N ALA A 27 19.01 18.72 -13.69
CA ALA A 27 19.96 18.05 -14.57
C ALA A 27 20.69 19.06 -15.48
N ARG A 28 19.97 20.00 -16.09
CA ARG A 28 20.54 21.07 -16.92
C ARG A 28 21.42 22.01 -16.12
N HIS A 29 20.97 22.43 -14.94
CA HIS A 29 21.74 23.29 -14.04
C HIS A 29 23.09 22.64 -13.68
N ARG A 30 23.07 21.35 -13.29
CA ARG A 30 24.30 20.58 -13.03
C ARG A 30 25.20 20.46 -14.27
N GLY A 31 24.63 20.26 -15.45
CA GLY A 31 25.39 20.14 -16.70
C GLY A 31 26.04 21.45 -17.18
N LEU A 32 25.48 22.60 -16.80
CA LEU A 32 26.01 23.93 -17.14
C LEU A 32 26.94 24.50 -16.07
N PHE A 33 27.02 23.91 -14.88
CA PHE A 33 27.91 24.37 -13.83
C PHE A 33 29.40 24.19 -14.23
N PRO A 34 30.29 25.17 -14.00
CA PRO A 34 30.12 26.46 -13.31
C PRO A 34 30.03 27.66 -14.29
N HIS A 35 29.03 27.69 -15.17
CA HIS A 35 28.84 28.82 -16.09
C HIS A 35 28.33 30.08 -15.35
N PRO A 36 28.98 31.26 -15.47
CA PRO A 36 28.62 32.46 -14.72
C PRO A 36 27.20 32.99 -14.97
N GLY A 37 26.65 32.77 -16.16
CA GLY A 37 25.27 33.15 -16.48
C GLY A 37 24.19 32.34 -15.74
N LEU A 38 24.55 31.34 -14.94
CA LEU A 38 23.61 30.61 -14.10
C LEU A 38 23.17 31.41 -12.87
N PHE A 39 24.05 32.27 -12.33
CA PHE A 39 23.78 33.03 -11.10
C PHE A 39 22.56 33.96 -11.24
N ASP A 40 22.26 34.43 -12.47
CA ASP A 40 21.08 35.25 -12.77
C ASP A 40 19.76 34.48 -12.53
N PHE A 41 19.79 33.15 -12.49
CA PHE A 41 18.64 32.27 -12.33
C PHE A 41 18.57 31.55 -10.97
N ASP A 42 19.53 31.78 -10.08
CA ASP A 42 19.62 31.10 -8.76
C ASP A 42 18.32 31.25 -7.95
N ALA A 43 17.72 32.44 -7.96
CA ALA A 43 16.48 32.69 -7.23
C ALA A 43 15.30 31.86 -7.78
N VAL A 44 15.25 31.65 -9.09
CA VAL A 44 14.19 30.87 -9.76
C VAL A 44 14.42 29.38 -9.54
N GLU A 45 15.66 28.91 -9.69
CA GLU A 45 16.05 27.52 -9.40
C GLU A 45 15.73 27.17 -7.94
N SER A 46 16.14 28.04 -7.00
CA SER A 46 15.89 27.85 -5.57
C SER A 46 14.39 27.78 -5.27
N ALA A 47 13.58 28.64 -5.89
CA ALA A 47 12.13 28.63 -5.69
C ALA A 47 11.47 27.35 -6.21
N VAL A 48 11.89 26.88 -7.40
CA VAL A 48 11.38 25.64 -8.00
C VAL A 48 11.80 24.42 -7.18
N THR A 49 13.06 24.35 -6.78
CA THR A 49 13.58 23.30 -5.90
C THR A 49 12.92 23.33 -4.52
N ALA A 50 12.63 24.50 -3.95
CA ALA A 50 11.94 24.61 -2.67
C ALA A 50 10.49 24.09 -2.72
N ILE A 51 9.75 24.36 -3.80
CA ILE A 51 8.40 23.81 -4.00
C ILE A 51 8.48 22.28 -4.17
N TYR A 52 9.42 21.78 -4.98
CA TYR A 52 9.63 20.35 -5.18
C TYR A 52 9.95 19.61 -3.87
N ASN A 53 10.93 20.11 -3.11
CA ASN A 53 11.31 19.53 -1.83
C ASN A 53 10.13 19.52 -0.85
N LYS A 54 9.36 20.61 -0.79
CA LYS A 54 8.18 20.69 0.09
C LYS A 54 7.06 19.75 -0.32
N MET A 55 6.88 19.53 -1.62
CA MET A 55 5.93 18.55 -2.14
C MET A 55 6.35 17.11 -1.77
N GLN A 56 7.65 16.84 -1.75
CA GLN A 56 8.19 15.55 -1.31
C GLN A 56 8.13 15.37 0.21
N ASP A 57 8.38 16.41 1.01
CA ASP A 57 8.20 16.39 2.47
C ASP A 57 6.75 16.03 2.84
N ALA A 58 5.78 16.61 2.11
CA ALA A 58 4.36 16.34 2.26
C ALA A 58 3.95 14.88 1.94
N ARG A 59 4.87 14.05 1.45
CA ARG A 59 4.65 12.63 1.17
C ARG A 59 5.29 11.72 2.23
N VAL A 60 6.41 12.14 2.80
CA VAL A 60 7.23 11.31 3.70
C VAL A 60 6.72 11.33 5.14
N SER A 61 6.01 12.39 5.57
CA SER A 61 5.58 12.49 6.96
C SER A 61 4.52 11.45 7.33
N PRO A 62 4.74 10.64 8.39
CA PRO A 62 3.80 9.61 8.86
C PRO A 62 2.64 10.17 9.68
N ASP A 63 2.76 11.42 10.18
CA ASP A 63 1.73 12.12 10.94
C ASP A 63 1.36 13.40 10.21
N VAL A 64 0.14 13.47 9.67
CA VAL A 64 -0.31 14.63 8.87
C VAL A 64 -0.39 15.90 9.70
N SER A 65 -0.49 15.80 11.03
CA SER A 65 -0.32 16.94 11.92
C SER A 65 1.10 17.49 11.88
N SER A 66 2.11 16.62 11.96
CA SER A 66 3.50 17.04 11.85
C SER A 66 3.80 17.60 10.47
N LEU A 67 3.19 17.03 9.42
CA LEU A 67 3.25 17.55 8.06
C LEU A 67 2.65 18.94 7.94
N LEU A 68 1.44 19.17 8.48
CA LEU A 68 0.79 20.47 8.43
C LEU A 68 1.53 21.49 9.30
N GLN A 69 2.06 21.06 10.44
CA GLN A 69 2.92 21.88 11.29
C GLN A 69 4.21 22.27 10.56
N ASP A 70 4.90 21.32 9.93
CA ASP A 70 6.05 21.56 9.06
C ASP A 70 5.69 22.43 7.84
N LEU A 71 4.46 22.31 7.31
CA LEU A 71 3.95 23.18 6.24
C LEU A 71 3.76 24.61 6.76
N TYR A 72 3.18 24.79 7.96
CA TYR A 72 2.96 26.10 8.58
C TYR A 72 4.26 26.77 9.03
N ASP A 73 5.22 26.01 9.59
CA ASP A 73 6.50 26.52 10.13
C ASP A 73 7.40 27.11 9.03
N VAL A 74 7.25 26.67 7.78
CA VAL A 74 8.01 27.17 6.60
C VAL A 74 7.55 28.57 6.15
N VAL A 75 6.40 29.06 6.66
CA VAL A 75 5.94 30.43 6.38
C VAL A 75 6.78 31.47 7.14
N ASP A 76 7.46 31.09 8.23
CA ASP A 76 8.32 31.99 9.01
C ASP A 76 9.81 31.97 8.63
N VAL A 77 10.26 31.04 7.77
CA VAL A 77 11.69 30.84 7.47
C VAL A 77 12.05 31.13 6.00
N ALA A 78 11.22 31.85 5.26
CA ALA A 78 11.55 32.29 3.90
C ALA A 78 12.57 33.47 3.87
N VAL A 79 13.57 33.49 4.76
CA VAL A 79 14.81 34.28 4.63
C VAL A 79 15.95 33.57 5.39
N ALA A 80 16.45 32.45 4.85
CA ALA A 80 17.82 32.02 5.11
C ALA A 80 18.25 31.01 4.03
N THR A 81 19.28 31.38 3.28
CA THR A 81 20.01 30.51 2.36
C THR A 81 20.80 29.48 3.15
N ASP A 82 20.47 28.19 3.03
CA ASP A 82 21.40 27.12 3.39
C ASP A 82 21.35 25.98 2.37
N ALA A 83 22.55 25.45 2.08
CA ALA A 83 22.84 24.54 0.98
C ALA A 83 22.19 23.15 1.13
N PRO A 84 21.87 22.44 0.02
CA PRO A 84 21.20 21.15 0.08
C PRO A 84 22.17 20.06 0.55
N SER A 85 21.96 19.53 1.77
CA SER A 85 22.60 18.31 2.23
C SER A 85 21.92 17.10 1.58
N VAL A 86 22.70 16.27 0.90
CA VAL A 86 22.29 14.95 0.38
C VAL A 86 21.78 14.09 1.54
N ARG A 87 20.47 13.84 1.60
CA ARG A 87 19.88 12.90 2.57
C ARG A 87 19.89 11.48 1.99
N GLU A 88 20.49 10.56 2.74
CA GLU A 88 20.48 9.10 2.51
C GLU A 88 19.04 8.54 2.39
N PRO A 89 18.85 7.32 1.85
CA PRO A 89 17.53 6.75 1.60
C PRO A 89 16.74 6.65 2.90
N THR A 90 15.66 7.42 3.00
CA THR A 90 14.83 7.51 4.20
C THR A 90 14.18 6.18 4.52
N ALA A 91 14.28 5.77 5.79
CA ALA A 91 13.72 4.55 6.35
C ALA A 91 12.23 4.38 5.98
N ARG A 92 11.84 3.16 5.58
CA ARG A 92 10.43 2.75 5.47
C ARG A 92 9.83 2.78 6.87
N TYR A 93 8.99 3.78 7.16
CA TYR A 93 8.31 3.92 8.45
C TYR A 93 7.16 2.92 8.59
N ASP A 94 6.94 2.45 9.81
CA ASP A 94 5.84 1.55 10.19
C ASP A 94 4.52 2.32 10.24
N LEU A 95 3.65 2.05 9.26
CA LEU A 95 2.36 2.75 9.06
C LEU A 95 1.23 2.18 9.94
N SER A 96 1.52 1.22 10.82
CA SER A 96 0.53 0.60 11.69
C SER A 96 -0.06 1.53 12.78
N ASN A 97 0.50 2.74 12.96
CA ASN A 97 0.09 3.71 13.98
C ASN A 97 -0.54 5.01 13.42
N ILE A 98 -1.05 5.01 12.18
CA ILE A 98 -1.69 6.21 11.60
C ILE A 98 -3.04 6.47 12.28
N ASP A 99 -3.19 7.66 12.87
CA ASP A 99 -4.47 8.13 13.42
C ASP A 99 -5.32 8.79 12.32
N PHE A 100 -6.11 7.98 11.62
CA PHE A 100 -7.05 8.45 10.60
C PHE A 100 -8.15 9.37 11.17
N SER A 101 -8.43 9.31 12.47
CA SER A 101 -9.39 10.22 13.12
C SER A 101 -8.82 11.63 13.20
N ARG A 102 -7.52 11.74 13.50
CA ARG A 102 -6.78 13.01 13.47
C ARG A 102 -6.71 13.58 12.05
N LEU A 103 -6.43 12.72 11.06
CA LEU A 103 -6.40 13.11 9.65
C LEU A 103 -7.74 13.70 9.17
N ARG A 104 -8.86 13.10 9.61
CA ARG A 104 -10.20 13.63 9.34
C ARG A 104 -10.41 15.02 9.94
N ALA A 105 -10.03 15.21 11.20
CA ALA A 105 -10.16 16.50 11.88
C ALA A 105 -9.26 17.58 11.26
N GLU A 106 -8.13 17.21 10.65
CA GLU A 106 -7.23 18.11 9.96
C GLU A 106 -7.74 18.49 8.58
N PHE A 107 -8.30 17.55 7.84
CA PHE A 107 -8.93 17.83 6.55
C PHE A 107 -10.03 18.91 6.67
N GLU A 108 -10.86 18.82 7.71
CA GLU A 108 -11.92 19.80 7.99
C GLU A 108 -11.37 21.21 8.28
N LYS A 109 -10.17 21.32 8.85
CA LYS A 109 -9.56 22.60 9.25
C LYS A 109 -8.58 23.15 8.23
N SER A 110 -8.08 22.32 7.31
CA SER A 110 -6.98 22.66 6.43
C SER A 110 -7.47 23.47 5.22
N PRO A 111 -6.82 24.60 4.89
CA PRO A 111 -7.04 25.29 3.63
C PRO A 111 -6.40 24.56 2.44
N PHE A 112 -5.56 23.56 2.69
CA PHE A 112 -4.79 22.82 1.67
C PHE A 112 -5.35 21.41 1.45
N LYS A 113 -6.64 21.34 1.11
CA LYS A 113 -7.40 20.08 0.97
C LYS A 113 -6.80 19.10 -0.03
N ASN A 114 -6.20 19.58 -1.13
CA ASN A 114 -5.62 18.71 -2.16
C ASN A 114 -4.39 17.96 -1.66
N VAL A 115 -3.56 18.61 -0.84
CA VAL A 115 -2.38 17.99 -0.23
C VAL A 115 -2.81 16.88 0.71
N VAL A 116 -3.82 17.15 1.54
CA VAL A 116 -4.36 16.18 2.50
C VAL A 116 -5.00 14.98 1.78
N ALA A 117 -5.81 15.23 0.74
CA ALA A 117 -6.46 14.19 -0.05
C ALA A 117 -5.45 13.28 -0.74
N MET A 118 -4.45 13.87 -1.39
CA MET A 118 -3.41 13.11 -2.08
C MET A 118 -2.56 12.28 -1.11
N ASN A 119 -2.23 12.81 0.07
CA ASN A 119 -1.53 12.05 1.10
C ASN A 119 -2.38 10.87 1.59
N LEU A 120 -3.67 11.09 1.87
CA LEU A 120 -4.60 10.02 2.28
C LEU A 120 -4.68 8.91 1.22
N MET A 121 -4.81 9.27 -0.06
CA MET A 121 -4.79 8.33 -1.18
C MET A 121 -3.52 7.48 -1.19
N GLU A 122 -2.34 8.10 -1.13
CA GLU A 122 -1.07 7.38 -1.10
C GLU A 122 -0.98 6.41 0.09
N LYS A 123 -1.47 6.81 1.27
CA LYS A 123 -1.48 5.95 2.45
C LYS A 123 -2.43 4.77 2.33
N ILE A 124 -3.61 4.98 1.74
CA ILE A 124 -4.55 3.89 1.46
C ILE A 124 -3.95 2.94 0.41
N GLU A 125 -3.27 3.45 -0.62
CA GLU A 125 -2.61 2.62 -1.63
C GLU A 125 -1.49 1.75 -1.03
N GLU A 126 -0.64 2.34 -0.18
CA GLU A 126 0.40 1.60 0.57
C GLU A 126 -0.20 0.50 1.45
N ARG A 127 -1.30 0.82 2.15
CA ARG A 127 -2.04 -0.15 2.98
C ARG A 127 -2.62 -1.28 2.14
N LEU A 128 -3.26 -0.97 1.02
CA LEU A 128 -3.84 -1.97 0.12
C LEU A 128 -2.79 -2.90 -0.46
N ALA A 129 -1.63 -2.36 -0.88
CA ALA A 129 -0.52 -3.17 -1.35
C ALA A 129 -0.08 -4.19 -0.28
N ALA A 130 -0.01 -3.78 1.00
CA ALA A 130 0.29 -4.68 2.10
C ALA A 130 -0.84 -5.71 2.35
N MET A 131 -2.11 -5.31 2.26
CA MET A 131 -3.26 -6.21 2.43
C MET A 131 -3.31 -7.28 1.33
N VAL A 132 -3.07 -6.91 0.07
CA VAL A 132 -3.04 -7.82 -1.08
C VAL A 132 -1.84 -8.75 -1.03
N ALA A 133 -0.67 -8.25 -0.59
CA ALA A 133 0.51 -9.09 -0.38
C ALA A 133 0.27 -10.19 0.67
N ARG A 134 -0.53 -9.90 1.71
CA ARG A 134 -0.92 -10.87 2.74
C ARG A 134 -2.05 -11.79 2.28
N ASN A 135 -2.99 -11.30 1.48
CA ASN A 135 -4.09 -12.08 0.95
C ASN A 135 -4.40 -11.68 -0.50
N PRO A 136 -4.02 -12.52 -1.49
CA PRO A 136 -4.18 -12.18 -2.90
C PRO A 136 -5.64 -12.10 -3.37
N THR A 137 -6.60 -12.56 -2.56
CA THR A 137 -8.03 -12.47 -2.94
C THR A 137 -8.61 -11.07 -2.74
N ARG A 138 -7.87 -10.13 -2.13
CA ARG A 138 -8.29 -8.75 -1.86
C ARG A 138 -8.10 -7.79 -3.03
N VAL A 139 -7.95 -8.31 -4.25
CA VAL A 139 -7.75 -7.49 -5.47
C VAL A 139 -8.96 -6.60 -5.75
N ASP A 140 -10.16 -7.03 -5.36
CA ASP A 140 -11.41 -6.27 -5.46
C ASP A 140 -11.37 -4.95 -4.67
N LEU A 141 -10.66 -4.91 -3.53
CA LEU A 141 -10.46 -3.67 -2.78
C LEU A 141 -9.66 -2.64 -3.58
N TYR A 142 -8.70 -3.11 -4.38
CA TYR A 142 -7.92 -2.23 -5.25
C TYR A 142 -8.79 -1.62 -6.34
N GLU A 143 -9.71 -2.40 -6.94
CA GLU A 143 -10.66 -1.91 -7.95
C GLU A 143 -11.57 -0.83 -7.36
N ARG A 144 -12.16 -1.06 -6.18
CA ARG A 144 -12.98 -0.07 -5.47
C ARG A 144 -12.20 1.21 -5.15
N TYR A 145 -10.95 1.08 -4.69
CA TYR A 145 -10.10 2.25 -4.43
C TYR A 145 -9.81 3.06 -5.70
N GLN A 146 -9.54 2.39 -6.83
CA GLN A 146 -9.31 3.07 -8.10
C GLN A 146 -10.53 3.83 -8.58
N GLU A 147 -11.75 3.36 -8.32
CA GLU A 147 -12.99 4.10 -8.61
C GLU A 147 -13.05 5.43 -7.82
N ILE A 148 -12.70 5.41 -6.53
CA ILE A 148 -12.66 6.63 -5.68
C ILE A 148 -11.61 7.62 -6.21
N VAL A 149 -10.43 7.13 -6.59
CA VAL A 149 -9.36 7.96 -7.16
C VAL A 149 -9.77 8.55 -8.51
N GLN A 150 -10.49 7.80 -9.35
CA GLN A 150 -11.01 8.31 -10.61
C GLN A 150 -12.02 9.43 -10.39
N GLU A 151 -12.88 9.31 -9.37
CA GLU A 151 -13.87 10.34 -9.06
C GLU A 151 -13.21 11.65 -8.63
N TYR A 152 -12.18 11.59 -7.79
CA TYR A 152 -11.36 12.75 -7.42
C TYR A 152 -10.75 13.49 -8.62
N ASN A 153 -10.40 12.74 -9.67
CA ASN A 153 -9.78 13.30 -10.86
C ASN A 153 -10.78 13.93 -11.85
N LYS A 154 -12.09 13.66 -11.73
CA LYS A 154 -13.12 14.15 -12.67
C LYS A 154 -13.65 15.55 -12.34
N ASP A 155 -14.17 15.76 -11.13
CA ASP A 155 -14.91 16.96 -10.75
C ASP A 155 -14.34 17.62 -9.49
N LYS A 156 -14.27 18.96 -9.49
CA LYS A 156 -13.43 19.72 -8.54
C LYS A 156 -14.11 20.95 -7.97
N ASP A 157 -15.41 20.88 -7.73
CA ASP A 157 -15.99 21.78 -6.76
C ASP A 157 -15.64 21.30 -5.33
N ALA A 158 -15.72 22.20 -4.36
CA ALA A 158 -15.36 21.88 -2.98
C ALA A 158 -16.25 20.79 -2.36
N ALA A 159 -17.45 20.56 -2.92
CA ALA A 159 -18.39 19.55 -2.45
C ALA A 159 -17.97 18.14 -2.92
N GLU A 160 -17.51 18.00 -4.16
CA GLU A 160 -16.97 16.73 -4.69
C GLU A 160 -15.68 16.34 -3.97
N ILE A 161 -14.78 17.29 -3.68
CA ILE A 161 -13.58 17.00 -2.86
C ILE A 161 -13.97 16.48 -1.47
N GLN A 162 -15.00 17.06 -0.85
CA GLN A 162 -15.49 16.59 0.45
C GLN A 162 -16.07 15.18 0.37
N LYS A 163 -16.91 14.91 -0.65
CA LYS A 163 -17.51 13.60 -0.89
C LYS A 163 -16.46 12.51 -1.09
N VAL A 164 -15.48 12.75 -1.97
CA VAL A 164 -14.37 11.82 -2.19
C VAL A 164 -13.61 11.56 -0.90
N MET A 165 -13.40 12.58 -0.07
CA MET A 165 -12.69 12.40 1.20
C MET A 165 -13.49 11.56 2.19
N ASP A 166 -14.80 11.77 2.29
CA ASP A 166 -15.68 10.89 3.07
C ASP A 166 -15.66 9.45 2.53
N ASP A 167 -15.64 9.26 1.21
CA ASP A 167 -15.51 7.94 0.58
C ASP A 167 -14.16 7.27 0.90
N LEU A 168 -13.06 8.02 0.90
CA LEU A 168 -11.73 7.51 1.30
C LEU A 168 -11.70 7.09 2.78
N PHE A 169 -12.33 7.87 3.68
CA PHE A 169 -12.44 7.50 5.09
C PHE A 169 -13.31 6.25 5.28
N ALA A 170 -14.47 6.19 4.62
CA ALA A 170 -15.33 5.01 4.66
C ALA A 170 -14.62 3.77 4.11
N PHE A 171 -13.89 3.91 3.02
CA PHE A 171 -13.08 2.84 2.45
C PHE A 171 -11.97 2.37 3.40
N ASN A 172 -11.33 3.30 4.12
CA ASN A 172 -10.34 2.96 5.14
C ASN A 172 -10.95 2.20 6.33
N ASP A 173 -12.17 2.54 6.73
CA ASP A 173 -12.92 1.82 7.77
C ASP A 173 -13.27 0.39 7.30
N ASP A 174 -13.74 0.24 6.05
CA ASP A 174 -13.97 -1.06 5.41
C ASP A 174 -12.69 -1.92 5.42
N CYS A 175 -11.53 -1.34 5.06
CA CYS A 175 -10.25 -2.04 5.10
C CYS A 175 -9.90 -2.50 6.52
N SER A 176 -10.20 -1.70 7.54
CA SER A 176 -9.94 -2.02 8.95
C SER A 176 -10.81 -3.16 9.46
N GLU A 177 -12.04 -3.26 8.97
CA GLU A 177 -12.93 -4.37 9.27
C GLU A 177 -12.52 -5.65 8.52
N GLU A 178 -12.04 -5.50 7.29
CA GLU A 178 -11.55 -6.62 6.47
C GLU A 178 -10.26 -7.22 7.03
N GLU A 179 -9.34 -6.42 7.56
CA GLU A 179 -8.14 -6.89 8.28
C GLU A 179 -8.47 -7.71 9.53
N LYS A 180 -9.65 -7.50 10.13
CA LYS A 180 -10.12 -8.24 11.31
C LYS A 180 -11.03 -9.42 10.92
N ARG A 181 -11.26 -9.67 9.63
CA ARG A 181 -12.17 -10.73 9.17
C ARG A 181 -11.76 -12.11 9.69
N TYR A 182 -10.46 -12.39 9.81
CA TYR A 182 -9.97 -13.67 10.32
C TYR A 182 -10.54 -13.98 11.72
N LEU A 183 -10.66 -12.98 12.60
CA LEU A 183 -11.27 -13.12 13.93
C LEU A 183 -12.75 -13.47 13.84
N ARG A 184 -13.50 -12.81 12.95
CA ARG A 184 -14.94 -13.09 12.72
C ARG A 184 -15.15 -14.49 12.14
N GLU A 185 -14.21 -14.95 11.31
CA GLU A 185 -14.23 -16.29 10.73
C GLU A 185 -13.75 -17.39 11.70
N GLY A 186 -13.26 -17.03 12.90
CA GLY A 186 -12.75 -17.98 13.89
C GLY A 186 -11.37 -18.55 13.54
N LEU A 187 -10.60 -17.82 12.72
CA LEU A 187 -9.23 -18.13 12.34
C LEU A 187 -8.25 -17.42 13.28
N ASP A 188 -7.06 -17.99 13.44
CA ASP A 188 -6.05 -17.51 14.39
C ASP A 188 -5.06 -16.53 13.74
N SER A 189 -5.03 -16.47 12.39
CA SER A 189 -4.13 -15.58 11.66
C SER A 189 -4.68 -15.15 10.30
N GLU A 190 -4.11 -14.06 9.78
CA GLU A 190 -4.35 -13.59 8.42
C GLU A 190 -3.91 -14.61 7.35
N THR A 191 -2.86 -15.40 7.62
CA THR A 191 -2.39 -16.45 6.70
C THR A 191 -3.42 -17.58 6.57
N GLU A 192 -4.08 -17.96 7.66
CA GLU A 192 -5.19 -18.92 7.63
C GLU A 192 -6.35 -18.38 6.79
N LEU A 193 -6.67 -17.09 6.93
CA LEU A 193 -7.71 -16.45 6.15
C LEU A 193 -7.39 -16.47 4.65
N ALA A 194 -6.16 -16.12 4.28
CA ALA A 194 -5.72 -16.17 2.89
C ALA A 194 -5.84 -17.58 2.28
N VAL A 195 -5.44 -18.62 3.03
CA VAL A 195 -5.64 -20.01 2.57
C VAL A 195 -7.12 -20.37 2.47
N PHE A 196 -7.94 -19.98 3.45
CA PHE A 196 -9.38 -20.19 3.42
C PHE A 196 -10.03 -19.55 2.18
N ASP A 197 -9.72 -18.29 1.90
CA ASP A 197 -10.26 -17.55 0.75
C ASP A 197 -9.82 -18.12 -0.58
N LEU A 198 -8.53 -18.50 -0.68
CA LEU A 198 -8.02 -19.18 -1.87
C LEU A 198 -8.78 -20.47 -2.14
N LEU A 199 -9.23 -21.19 -1.10
CA LEU A 199 -10.02 -22.41 -1.24
C LEU A 199 -11.50 -22.16 -1.52
N GLN A 200 -12.05 -20.97 -1.24
CA GLN A 200 -13.48 -20.67 -1.44
C GLN A 200 -13.96 -20.77 -2.90
N LYS A 201 -15.27 -20.98 -3.07
CA LYS A 201 -16.03 -20.89 -4.33
C LYS A 201 -17.51 -20.62 -4.04
N ASP A 202 -18.25 -20.18 -5.06
CA ASP A 202 -19.64 -19.69 -4.88
C ASP A 202 -20.64 -20.78 -4.47
N SER A 203 -20.37 -22.05 -4.80
CA SER A 203 -21.28 -23.18 -4.58
C SER A 203 -21.19 -23.83 -3.19
N LEU A 204 -20.48 -23.22 -2.25
CA LEU A 204 -20.24 -23.80 -0.92
C LEU A 204 -21.39 -23.58 0.05
N THR A 205 -21.76 -24.64 0.76
CA THR A 205 -22.69 -24.56 1.90
C THR A 205 -21.99 -24.02 3.15
N LYS A 206 -22.77 -23.67 4.20
CA LYS A 206 -22.20 -23.30 5.50
C LYS A 206 -21.33 -24.42 6.10
N GLY A 207 -21.74 -25.68 5.93
CA GLY A 207 -20.95 -26.83 6.41
C GLY A 207 -19.63 -26.98 5.66
N ASP A 208 -19.63 -26.74 4.35
CA ASP A 208 -18.41 -26.79 3.53
C ASP A 208 -17.42 -25.70 3.96
N ARG A 209 -17.90 -24.49 4.25
CA ARG A 209 -17.04 -23.39 4.72
C ARG A 209 -16.36 -23.73 6.03
N GLU A 210 -17.08 -24.27 7.01
CA GLU A 210 -16.48 -24.70 8.28
C GLU A 210 -15.45 -25.82 8.09
N ALA A 211 -15.70 -26.75 7.17
CA ALA A 211 -14.71 -27.76 6.81
C ALA A 211 -13.44 -27.13 6.21
N ILE A 212 -13.59 -26.18 5.29
CA ILE A 212 -12.45 -25.51 4.65
C ILE A 212 -11.62 -24.71 5.66
N LYS A 213 -12.25 -24.04 6.64
CA LYS A 213 -11.52 -23.37 7.72
C LYS A 213 -10.61 -24.34 8.47
N LYS A 214 -11.15 -25.50 8.84
CA LYS A 214 -10.34 -26.55 9.50
C LYS A 214 -9.22 -27.05 8.60
N VAL A 215 -9.49 -27.26 7.32
CA VAL A 215 -8.46 -27.63 6.32
C VAL A 215 -7.36 -26.59 6.23
N ALA A 216 -7.70 -25.30 6.23
CA ALA A 216 -6.70 -24.23 6.19
C ALA A 216 -5.78 -24.26 7.42
N LYS A 217 -6.34 -24.40 8.64
CA LYS A 217 -5.57 -24.52 9.88
C LYS A 217 -4.67 -25.75 9.89
N ASP A 218 -5.23 -26.92 9.60
CA ASP A 218 -4.52 -28.20 9.61
C ASP A 218 -3.40 -28.23 8.55
N LEU A 219 -3.64 -27.62 7.38
CA LEU A 219 -2.63 -27.51 6.32
C LEU A 219 -1.45 -26.68 6.77
N LEU A 220 -1.69 -25.48 7.30
CA LEU A 220 -0.62 -24.58 7.74
C LEU A 220 0.18 -25.20 8.89
N GLY A 221 -0.46 -25.91 9.82
CA GLY A 221 0.22 -26.68 10.85
C GLY A 221 1.18 -27.74 10.29
N LYS A 222 0.81 -28.43 9.20
CA LYS A 222 1.67 -29.41 8.52
C LYS A 222 2.80 -28.76 7.72
N LEU A 223 2.56 -27.58 7.17
CA LEU A 223 3.55 -26.86 6.37
C LEU A 223 4.55 -26.08 7.23
N ALA A 224 4.24 -25.83 8.51
CA ALA A 224 5.14 -25.19 9.47
C ALA A 224 6.38 -26.03 9.86
N ASP A 225 6.50 -27.26 9.37
CA ASP A 225 7.66 -28.12 9.56
C ASP A 225 8.94 -27.49 8.96
N GLN A 226 10.07 -27.56 9.68
CA GLN A 226 11.38 -27.08 9.22
C GLN A 226 11.83 -27.65 7.87
N ARG A 227 11.28 -28.81 7.44
CA ARG A 227 11.52 -29.34 6.09
C ARG A 227 11.09 -28.38 4.97
N PHE A 228 10.15 -27.50 5.27
CA PHE A 228 9.60 -26.48 4.39
C PHE A 228 10.08 -25.07 4.70
N ALA A 229 11.22 -24.93 5.37
CA ALA A 229 11.84 -23.62 5.59
C ALA A 229 11.99 -22.85 4.27
N LEU A 230 11.66 -21.55 4.30
CA LEU A 230 11.57 -20.69 3.12
C LEU A 230 12.87 -20.63 2.30
N GLU A 231 14.02 -20.64 2.96
CA GLU A 231 15.34 -20.71 2.32
C GLU A 231 15.49 -21.98 1.45
N ARG A 232 15.05 -23.12 1.96
CA ARG A 232 15.08 -24.41 1.25
C ARG A 232 14.07 -24.44 0.11
N LEU A 233 12.89 -23.87 0.31
CA LEU A 233 11.88 -23.73 -0.75
C LEU A 233 12.41 -22.90 -1.91
N ARG A 234 13.08 -21.77 -1.64
CA ARG A 234 13.64 -20.90 -2.69
C ARG A 234 14.82 -21.52 -3.44
N SER A 235 15.57 -22.43 -2.81
CA SER A 235 16.78 -23.03 -3.38
C SER A 235 16.60 -24.43 -3.97
N MET A 236 15.59 -25.20 -3.54
CA MET A 236 15.46 -26.62 -3.89
C MET A 236 14.11 -26.95 -4.54
N ALA A 237 14.14 -27.25 -5.85
CA ALA A 237 12.96 -27.71 -6.60
C ALA A 237 12.33 -29.00 -6.01
N THR A 238 13.14 -29.86 -5.38
CA THR A 238 12.64 -31.08 -4.71
C THR A 238 11.78 -30.75 -3.49
N VAL A 239 12.14 -29.74 -2.69
CA VAL A 239 11.36 -29.28 -1.53
C VAL A 239 10.07 -28.61 -2.00
N GLN A 240 10.13 -27.82 -3.09
CA GLN A 240 8.94 -27.25 -3.72
C GLN A 240 7.96 -28.34 -4.17
N ALA A 241 8.45 -29.39 -4.85
CA ALA A 241 7.62 -30.50 -5.30
C ALA A 241 7.00 -31.28 -4.12
N GLN A 242 7.77 -31.50 -3.04
CA GLN A 242 7.28 -32.14 -1.82
C GLN A 242 6.17 -31.32 -1.15
N MET A 243 6.33 -29.99 -1.06
CA MET A 243 5.30 -29.11 -0.51
C MET A 243 4.03 -29.17 -1.35
N LYS A 244 4.14 -29.04 -2.68
CA LYS A 244 2.99 -29.16 -3.60
C LYS A 244 2.26 -30.49 -3.42
N ALA A 245 3.01 -31.59 -3.35
CA ALA A 245 2.44 -32.92 -3.15
C ALA A 245 1.72 -33.04 -1.79
N GLU A 246 2.28 -32.47 -0.72
CA GLU A 246 1.65 -32.45 0.60
C GLU A 246 0.36 -31.61 0.60
N ILE A 247 0.36 -30.44 -0.05
CA ILE A 247 -0.84 -29.60 -0.23
C ILE A 247 -1.93 -30.38 -0.97
N ILE A 248 -1.61 -30.93 -2.16
CA ILE A 248 -2.58 -31.69 -2.96
C ILE A 248 -3.14 -32.86 -2.15
N LYS A 249 -2.26 -33.64 -1.51
CA LYS A 249 -2.66 -34.79 -0.67
C LYS A 249 -3.60 -34.37 0.45
N HIS A 250 -3.31 -33.26 1.12
CA HIS A 250 -4.13 -32.78 2.21
C HIS A 250 -5.49 -32.27 1.73
N LEU A 251 -5.51 -31.45 0.66
CA LEU A 251 -6.76 -30.96 0.09
C LEU A 251 -7.63 -32.11 -0.43
N TYR A 252 -7.05 -33.11 -1.08
CA TYR A 252 -7.78 -34.29 -1.55
C TYR A 252 -8.41 -35.12 -0.42
N ALA A 253 -7.74 -35.21 0.73
CA ALA A 253 -8.22 -35.99 1.86
C ALA A 253 -9.33 -35.30 2.66
N HIS A 254 -9.42 -33.97 2.63
CA HIS A 254 -10.23 -33.23 3.60
C HIS A 254 -11.16 -32.15 3.00
N LEU A 255 -11.01 -31.77 1.73
CA LEU A 255 -12.00 -30.92 1.09
C LEU A 255 -13.30 -31.69 0.81
N PRO A 256 -14.47 -31.03 0.85
CA PRO A 256 -15.75 -31.68 0.54
C PRO A 256 -15.78 -32.21 -0.90
N ALA A 257 -15.85 -33.53 -1.08
CA ALA A 257 -15.84 -34.17 -2.41
C ALA A 257 -17.07 -33.82 -3.27
N SER A 258 -18.19 -33.42 -2.64
CA SER A 258 -19.37 -32.89 -3.33
C SER A 258 -19.11 -31.54 -4.00
N ALA A 259 -18.10 -30.81 -3.51
CA ALA A 259 -17.79 -29.46 -3.93
C ALA A 259 -16.53 -29.41 -4.81
N TYR A 260 -15.53 -30.27 -4.60
CA TYR A 260 -14.26 -30.20 -5.30
C TYR A 260 -13.99 -31.48 -6.08
N ASP A 261 -13.91 -31.37 -7.41
CA ASP A 261 -13.36 -32.41 -8.26
C ASP A 261 -11.81 -32.38 -8.25
N PRO A 262 -11.13 -33.44 -8.73
CA PRO A 262 -9.67 -33.52 -8.70
C PRO A 262 -8.95 -32.37 -9.42
N ASP A 263 -9.50 -31.84 -10.52
CA ASP A 263 -8.89 -30.74 -11.27
C ASP A 263 -9.01 -29.43 -10.49
N ALA A 264 -10.18 -29.16 -9.90
CA ALA A 264 -10.38 -28.04 -8.98
C ALA A 264 -9.39 -28.10 -7.80
N ILE A 265 -9.15 -29.28 -7.22
CA ILE A 265 -8.19 -29.45 -6.12
C ILE A 265 -6.77 -29.09 -6.57
N ASN A 266 -6.35 -29.52 -7.76
CA ASN A 266 -5.02 -29.20 -8.29
C ASN A 266 -4.84 -27.69 -8.52
N ILE A 267 -5.86 -27.02 -9.06
CA ILE A 267 -5.84 -25.56 -9.26
C ILE A 267 -5.72 -24.84 -7.91
N LYS A 268 -6.56 -25.22 -6.95
CA LYS A 268 -6.57 -24.65 -5.59
C LYS A 268 -5.25 -24.90 -4.86
N ALA A 269 -4.70 -26.10 -4.96
CA ALA A 269 -3.39 -26.44 -4.40
C ALA A 269 -2.26 -25.58 -5.00
N GLY A 270 -2.31 -25.34 -6.32
CA GLY A 270 -1.37 -24.48 -7.02
C GLY A 270 -1.41 -23.04 -6.50
N ALA A 271 -2.62 -22.49 -6.31
CA ALA A 271 -2.82 -21.15 -5.77
C ALA A 271 -2.31 -21.02 -4.31
N VAL A 272 -2.62 -21.99 -3.46
CA VAL A 272 -2.12 -22.03 -2.07
C VAL A 272 -0.60 -22.14 -2.03
N PHE A 273 0.00 -23.00 -2.86
CA PHE A 273 1.46 -23.09 -2.96
C PHE A 273 2.08 -21.76 -3.41
N ALA A 274 1.53 -21.13 -4.44
CA ALA A 274 2.04 -19.87 -4.96
C ALA A 274 2.02 -18.77 -3.89
N HIS A 275 0.93 -18.68 -3.13
CA HIS A 275 0.79 -17.75 -2.02
C HIS A 275 1.80 -18.02 -0.89
N ILE A 276 1.93 -19.26 -0.43
CA ILE A 276 2.89 -19.63 0.63
C ILE A 276 4.33 -19.37 0.17
N TYR A 277 4.63 -19.64 -1.11
CA TYR A 277 5.95 -19.41 -1.69
C TYR A 277 6.31 -17.92 -1.77
N SER A 278 5.34 -17.05 -2.09
CA SER A 278 5.56 -15.60 -2.18
C SER A 278 5.59 -14.91 -0.82
N ALA A 279 4.61 -15.19 0.04
CA ALA A 279 4.43 -14.52 1.33
C ALA A 279 5.29 -15.12 2.45
N GLY A 280 5.64 -16.41 2.35
CA GLY A 280 6.26 -17.17 3.43
C GLY A 280 5.27 -17.65 4.49
N LEU A 281 5.69 -18.65 5.27
CA LEU A 281 4.83 -19.31 6.29
C LEU A 281 4.66 -18.50 7.58
N GLY A 282 5.38 -17.40 7.74
CA GLY A 282 5.22 -16.46 8.85
C GLY A 282 4.82 -15.10 8.31
N GLY A 283 3.73 -14.53 8.83
CA GLY A 283 3.17 -13.23 8.44
C GLY A 283 4.06 -12.00 8.70
N GLY A 284 5.39 -12.15 8.66
CA GLY A 284 6.33 -11.06 8.63
C GLY A 284 6.51 -10.59 7.19
N THR A 285 6.23 -9.30 6.99
CA THR A 285 6.45 -8.57 5.74
C THR A 285 7.79 -8.96 5.10
N PRO A 286 7.83 -9.38 3.82
CA PRO A 286 9.11 -9.55 3.15
C PRO A 286 9.77 -8.17 3.06
N VAL A 287 10.86 -7.99 3.80
CA VAL A 287 11.77 -6.87 3.58
C VAL A 287 12.42 -7.12 2.23
N TYR A 288 11.88 -6.50 1.19
CA TYR A 288 12.59 -6.35 -0.07
C TYR A 288 13.81 -5.47 0.22
N HIS A 289 14.98 -6.10 0.22
CA HIS A 289 16.29 -5.46 0.12
C HIS A 289 16.46 -4.79 -1.24
#